data_AF-A0A4Y3R0A8-F1
#
_entry.id   AF-A0A4Y3R0A8-F1
#
_cell.length_a   1.000
_cell.length_b   1.000
_cell.length_c   1.000
_cell.angle_alpha   90.00
_cell.angle_beta   90.00
_cell.angle_gamma   90.00
#
_symmetry.space_group_name_H-M   'P 1'
#
loop_
_entity.id
_entity.type
_entity.pdbx_description
1 polymer ?
#
loop_
_entity_poly.entity_id
_entity_poly.type
_entity_poly.pdbx_seq_one_letter_code
_entity_poly.pdbx_strand_id
1 'polypeptide(L)' 'MVTAFLAAHPDEAFTATKISRHLEHSSGATANSLTALVKNGIARQVSENPRRYQYVPSQSDTPADTNN' A
#
# COMPACT_ATOMS: atom_id res chain seq x y z
N MET A 1 -5.10 -8.51 -6.28
CA MET A 1 -3.68 -8.47 -5.86
C MET A 1 -3.48 -7.31 -4.89
N VAL A 2 -2.58 -7.45 -3.91
CA VAL A 2 -2.29 -6.43 -2.87
C VAL A 2 -1.92 -5.06 -3.45
N THR A 3 -1.13 -5.04 -4.54
CA THR A 3 -0.73 -3.83 -5.25
C THR A 3 -1.89 -3.01 -5.75
N ALA A 4 -2.85 -3.63 -6.44
CA ALA A 4 -4.02 -2.96 -6.99
C ALA A 4 -4.89 -2.33 -5.89
N PHE A 5 -4.98 -3.00 -4.73
CA PHE A 5 -5.69 -2.47 -3.57
C PHE A 5 -4.98 -1.24 -2.99
N LEU A 6 -3.65 -1.29 -2.84
CA LEU A 6 -2.87 -0.14 -2.39
C LEU A 6 -2.92 1.01 -3.40
N ALA A 7 -2.84 0.72 -4.70
CA ALA A 7 -2.91 1.71 -5.77
C ALA A 7 -4.29 2.38 -5.88
N ALA A 8 -5.37 1.68 -5.55
CA ALA A 8 -6.72 2.24 -5.47
C ALA A 8 -6.90 3.17 -4.25
N HIS A 9 -6.06 3.02 -3.23
CA HIS A 9 -6.10 3.81 -2.00
C HIS A 9 -4.71 4.36 -1.65
N PRO A 10 -4.13 5.25 -2.48
CA PRO A 10 -2.77 5.73 -2.29
C PRO A 10 -2.62 6.64 -1.05
N ASP A 11 -3.71 7.27 -0.63
CA ASP A 11 -3.73 8.19 0.51
C ASP A 11 -3.97 7.47 1.85
N GLU A 12 -4.49 6.24 1.82
CA GLU A 12 -4.81 5.50 3.03
C GLU A 12 -3.72 4.46 3.36
N ALA A 13 -3.30 4.42 4.62
CA ALA A 13 -2.36 3.44 5.12
C ALA A 13 -3.10 2.24 5.73
N PHE A 14 -2.83 1.05 5.22
CA PHE A 14 -3.48 -0.19 5.65
C PHE A 14 -2.52 -1.10 6.41
N THR A 15 -3.07 -1.87 7.35
CA THR A 15 -2.32 -2.93 8.01
C THR A 15 -2.38 -4.20 7.17
N ALA A 16 -1.36 -5.06 7.27
CA ALA A 16 -1.34 -6.36 6.60
C ALA A 16 -2.60 -7.19 6.90
N THR A 17 -3.12 -7.08 8.14
CA THR A 17 -4.34 -7.75 8.58
C THR A 17 -5.62 -7.18 7.95
N LYS A 18 -5.70 -5.86 7.71
CA LYS A 18 -6.86 -5.25 7.05
C LYS A 18 -6.89 -5.67 5.58
N ILE A 19 -5.73 -5.68 4.92
CA ILE A 19 -5.59 -6.11 3.51
C ILE A 19 -5.91 -7.60 3.37
N SER A 20 -5.41 -8.46 4.26
CA SER A 20 -5.65 -9.90 4.18
C SER A 20 -7.13 -10.26 4.33
N ARG A 21 -7.87 -9.52 5.17
CA ARG A 21 -9.33 -9.66 5.29
C ARG A 21 -10.08 -9.25 4.03
N HIS A 22 -9.64 -8.21 3.33
CA HIS A 22 -10.29 -7.75 2.10
C HIS A 22 -9.98 -8.64 0.89
N LEU A 23 -8.78 -9.20 0.84
CA LEU A 23 -8.37 -10.08 -0.26
C LEU A 23 -8.65 -11.56 0.01
N GLU A 24 -9.30 -11.89 1.13
CA GLU A 24 -9.55 -13.25 1.63
C GLU A 24 -8.30 -14.15 1.55
N HIS A 25 -7.14 -13.55 1.84
CA HIS A 25 -5.85 -14.17 1.65
C HIS A 25 -5.20 -14.51 2.99
N SER A 26 -4.26 -15.46 2.99
CA SER A 26 -3.51 -15.76 4.21
C SER A 26 -2.74 -14.51 4.66
N SER A 27 -2.84 -14.18 5.95
CA SER A 27 -2.10 -13.06 6.55
C SER A 27 -0.60 -13.16 6.30
N GLY A 28 -0.04 -14.39 6.23
CA GLY A 28 1.36 -14.62 5.88
C GLY A 28 1.67 -14.34 4.41
N ALA A 29 0.80 -14.72 3.49
CA ALA A 29 0.97 -14.44 2.07
C ALA A 29 0.88 -12.93 1.79
N THR A 30 -0.06 -12.25 2.44
CA THR A 30 -0.22 -10.79 2.35
C THR A 30 1.00 -10.06 2.91
N ALA A 31 1.52 -10.48 4.06
CA ALA A 31 2.73 -9.92 4.64
C ALA A 31 3.96 -10.12 3.73
N ASN A 32 4.11 -11.31 3.14
CA ASN A 32 5.20 -11.59 2.20
C ASN A 32 5.10 -10.69 0.95
N SER A 33 3.90 -10.56 0.37
CA SER A 33 3.66 -9.62 -0.73
C SER A 33 4.00 -8.18 -0.32
N LEU A 34 3.53 -7.72 0.84
CA LEU A 34 3.85 -6.36 1.33
C LEU A 34 5.35 -6.14 1.51
N THR A 35 6.06 -7.11 2.09
CA THR A 35 7.52 -7.04 2.19
C THR A 35 8.18 -6.94 0.82
N ALA A 36 7.72 -7.70 -0.17
CA ALA A 36 8.23 -7.59 -1.54
C ALA A 36 7.95 -6.20 -2.13
N LEU A 37 6.74 -5.64 -1.93
CA LEU A 37 6.39 -4.30 -2.42
C LEU A 37 7.22 -3.20 -1.76
N VAL A 38 7.49 -3.32 -0.47
CA VAL A 38 8.37 -2.40 0.26
C VAL A 38 9.80 -2.48 -0.28
N LYS A 39 10.32 -3.68 -0.52
CA LYS A 39 11.64 -3.87 -1.14
C LYS A 39 11.74 -3.28 -2.55
N ASN A 40 10.66 -3.34 -3.33
CA ASN A 40 10.59 -2.75 -4.67
C ASN A 40 10.33 -1.23 -4.64
N GLY A 41 10.14 -0.61 -3.47
CA GLY A 41 9.82 0.82 -3.36
C GLY A 41 8.40 1.19 -3.77
N ILE A 42 7.51 0.20 -3.99
CA ILE A 42 6.12 0.40 -4.41
C ILE A 42 5.22 0.75 -3.21
N ALA A 43 5.57 0.23 -2.03
CA ALA A 43 4.90 0.55 -0.78
C ALA A 43 5.92 1.00 0.25
N ARG A 44 5.50 1.79 1.22
CA ARG A 44 6.34 2.16 2.36
C ARG A 44 5.64 1.83 3.66
N GLN A 45 6.42 1.41 4.65
CA GLN A 45 5.92 1.29 6.01
C GLN A 45 5.90 2.68 6.64
N VAL A 46 4.71 3.16 7.00
CA VAL A 46 4.51 4.49 7.62
C VAL A 46 4.41 4.43 9.13
N SER A 47 4.09 3.26 9.68
CA SER A 47 4.04 3.05 11.12
C SER A 47 4.48 1.64 11.46
N GLU A 48 5.10 1.49 12.62
CA GLU A 48 5.62 0.22 13.13
C GLU A 48 4.71 -0.43 14.18
N ASN A 49 3.87 0.34 14.88
CA ASN A 49 2.94 -0.20 15.87
C ASN A 49 1.61 0.59 15.94
N PRO A 50 0.52 0.11 15.30
CA PRO A 50 0.45 -1.08 14.43
C PRO A 50 1.20 -0.88 13.10
N ARG A 51 1.73 -1.97 12.52
CA ARG A 51 2.43 -1.92 11.23
C ARG A 51 1.49 -1.50 10.11
N ARG A 52 1.68 -0.28 9.61
CA ARG A 52 0.88 0.29 8.51
C ARG A 52 1.75 0.47 7.28
N TYR A 53 1.19 0.08 6.14
CA TYR A 53 1.78 0.15 4.82
C TYR A 53 0.93 1.08 3.97
N GLN A 54 1.58 2.05 3.35
CA GLN A 54 0.95 2.97 2.41
C GLN A 54 1.55 2.74 1.03
N TYR A 55 0.72 2.86 -0.01
CA TYR A 55 1.24 2.91 -1.37
C TYR A 55 2.14 4.13 -1.54
N VAL A 56 3.24 3.98 -2.26
CA VAL A 56 4.04 5.13 -2.68
C VAL A 56 3.56 5.45 -4.10
N PRO A 57 2.68 6.45 -4.29
CA PRO A 57 2.50 6.99 -5.61
C PRO A 57 3.86 7.54 -6.01
N SER A 58 4.47 6.93 -7.02
CA SER A 58 5.57 7.56 -7.75
C SER A 58 5.13 9.00 -8.00
N GLN A 59 5.93 10.00 -7.61
CA GLN A 59 5.60 11.45 -7.63
C GLN A 59 5.03 11.99 -8.96
N SER A 60 4.94 11.16 -9.99
CA SER A 60 4.33 11.41 -11.29
C SER A 60 2.79 11.40 -11.30
N ASP A 61 2.12 10.88 -10.25
CA ASP A 61 0.64 10.96 -10.10
C ASP A 61 0.23 12.18 -9.25
N THR A 62 0.89 13.31 -9.49
CA THR A 62 0.31 14.60 -9.13
C THR A 62 -0.51 15.00 -10.35
N PRO A 63 -1.86 15.06 -10.32
CA PRO A 63 -2.58 15.78 -11.35
C PRO A 63 -2.07 17.22 -11.27
N ALA A 64 -1.21 17.56 -12.22
CA ALA A 64 -0.76 18.90 -12.45
C ALA A 64 -2.00 19.79 -12.56
N ASP A 65 -2.06 20.76 -11.66
CA ASP A 65 -2.47 22.14 -11.94
C ASP A 65 -3.62 22.31 -12.95
N THR A 66 -4.78 22.73 -12.45
CA THR A 66 -5.60 23.65 -13.25
C THR A 66 -6.05 24.77 -12.34
N ASN A 67 -5.12 25.71 -12.15
CA ASN A 67 -5.42 27.05 -11.69
C ASN A 67 -5.61 27.94 -12.94
N ASN A 68 -6.86 28.30 -13.27
CA ASN A 68 -7.17 29.47 -14.10
C ASN A 68 -8.53 30.06 -13.71
#